data_AF-A0A6B3I9F1-F1
#
_entry.id   AF-A0A6B3I9F1-F1
#
_cell.length_a   1.000
_cell.length_b   1.000
_cell.length_c   1.000
_cell.angle_alpha   90.00
_cell.angle_beta   90.00
_cell.angle_gamma   90.00
#
_symmetry.space_group_name_H-M   'P 1'
#
loop_
_entity.id
_entity.type
_entity.pdbx_description
1 polymer ?
#
loop_
_entity_poly.entity_id
_entity_poly.type
_entity_poly.pdbx_seq_one_letter_code
_entity_poly.pdbx_strand_id
1 'polypeptide(L)'
;AALLAAGLDPVESLVSHTATGKGMAIRWILSSRGWRRTDWEAASDRLRERGLLVAGEELALTDAGTALRAEVEEATDRMDTAPYRHLGAEGVERLTELGRGFLFTAASNGAFPSEATGR
;
A
#
# COMPACT_ATOMS: atom_id res chain seq x y z
N ALA A 1 0.50 -3.21 -12.22
CA ALA A 1 1.54 -3.99 -12.90
C ALA A 1 2.69 -4.36 -11.96
N ALA A 2 3.32 -3.39 -11.26
CA ALA A 2 4.45 -3.65 -10.36
C ALA A 2 4.22 -4.79 -9.33
N LEU A 3 3.07 -4.79 -8.64
CA LEU A 3 2.72 -5.85 -7.68
C LEU A 3 2.68 -7.24 -8.33
N LEU A 4 2.01 -7.36 -9.47
CA LEU A 4 1.94 -8.62 -10.23
C LEU A 4 3.33 -9.04 -10.75
N ALA A 5 4.14 -8.08 -11.20
CA ALA A 5 5.51 -8.33 -11.64
C ALA A 5 6.43 -8.80 -10.49
N ALA A 6 6.19 -8.32 -9.27
CA ALA A 6 6.83 -8.79 -8.05
C ALA A 6 6.27 -10.13 -7.52
N GLY A 7 5.33 -10.74 -8.25
CA GLY A 7 4.70 -12.00 -7.87
C GLY A 7 3.86 -11.88 -6.60
N LEU A 8 3.27 -10.72 -6.33
CA LEU A 8 2.28 -10.54 -5.28
C LEU A 8 0.88 -10.67 -5.87
N ASP A 9 0.08 -11.57 -5.31
CA ASP A 9 -1.36 -11.61 -5.59
C ASP A 9 -2.09 -10.41 -4.92
N PRO A 10 -3.39 -10.19 -5.21
CA PRO A 10 -4.12 -9.07 -4.64
C PRO A 10 -4.16 -9.02 -3.11
N VAL A 11 -4.21 -10.17 -2.42
CA VAL A 11 -4.28 -10.22 -0.95
C VAL A 11 -2.88 -10.11 -0.36
N GLU A 12 -1.88 -10.77 -0.93
CA GLU A 12 -0.47 -10.63 -0.56
C GLU A 12 0.01 -9.17 -0.68
N SER A 13 -0.49 -8.46 -1.70
CA SER A 13 -0.23 -7.02 -1.86
C SER A 13 -0.74 -6.19 -0.67
N LEU A 14 -1.91 -6.54 -0.13
CA LEU A 14 -2.50 -5.86 1.02
C LEU A 14 -1.79 -6.24 2.32
N VAL A 15 -1.46 -7.53 2.50
CA VAL A 15 -0.75 -8.04 3.68
C VAL A 15 0.66 -7.42 3.76
N SER A 16 1.44 -7.51 2.69
CA SER A 16 2.81 -6.98 2.66
C SER A 16 2.87 -5.47 2.85
N HIS A 17 1.91 -4.72 2.29
CA HIS A 17 1.81 -3.28 2.56
C HIS A 17 1.41 -2.99 4.01
N THR A 18 0.49 -3.77 4.59
CA THR A 18 0.09 -3.61 6.00
C THR A 18 1.24 -3.90 6.96
N ALA A 19 2.07 -4.90 6.66
CA ALA A 19 3.28 -5.23 7.43
C ALA A 19 4.35 -4.10 7.42
N THR A 20 4.22 -3.07 6.59
CA THR A 20 5.07 -1.86 6.65
C THR A 20 4.70 -0.90 7.79
N GLY A 21 3.55 -1.12 8.45
CA GLY A 21 2.96 -0.18 9.41
C GLY A 21 2.27 1.04 8.78
N LYS A 22 2.28 1.17 7.45
CA LYS A 22 1.65 2.29 6.71
C LYS A 22 0.29 1.93 6.11
N GLY A 23 -0.14 0.68 6.24
CA GLY A 23 -1.40 0.19 5.67
C GLY A 23 -2.65 0.64 6.44
N MET A 24 -3.81 0.36 5.85
CA MET A 24 -5.10 0.49 6.54
C MET A 24 -5.27 -0.60 7.59
N ALA A 25 -6.16 -0.36 8.55
CA ALA A 25 -6.54 -1.38 9.52
C ALA A 25 -7.08 -2.64 8.81
N ILE A 26 -6.62 -3.82 9.23
CA ILE A 26 -6.99 -5.11 8.62
C ILE A 26 -8.51 -5.26 8.50
N ARG A 27 -9.26 -4.93 9.56
CA ARG A 27 -10.73 -4.99 9.56
C ARG A 27 -11.36 -4.18 8.41
N TRP A 28 -10.78 -3.03 8.11
CA TRP A 28 -11.25 -2.13 7.06
C TRP A 28 -10.90 -2.65 5.68
N ILE A 29 -9.70 -3.22 5.52
CA ILE A 29 -9.29 -3.88 4.28
C ILE A 29 -10.26 -5.01 3.94
N LEU A 30 -10.55 -5.90 4.90
CA LEU A 30 -11.46 -7.03 4.69
C LEU A 30 -12.87 -6.58 4.31
N SER A 31 -13.45 -5.63 5.05
CA SER A 31 -14.83 -5.17 4.80
C SER A 31 -14.97 -4.38 3.51
N SER A 32 -14.04 -3.46 3.21
CA SER A 32 -14.13 -2.57 2.05
C SER A 32 -13.78 -3.25 0.72
N ARG A 33 -13.04 -4.37 0.75
CA ARG A 33 -12.55 -5.07 -0.45
C ARG A 33 -13.14 -6.46 -0.64
N GLY A 34 -14.05 -6.89 0.24
CA GLY A 34 -14.76 -8.16 0.12
C GLY A 34 -13.91 -9.40 0.40
N TRP A 35 -12.82 -9.25 1.17
CA TRP A 35 -11.95 -10.38 1.54
C TRP A 35 -12.37 -10.98 2.88
N ARG A 36 -12.24 -12.30 3.00
CA ARG A 36 -12.48 -13.00 4.27
C ARG A 36 -11.18 -13.05 5.08
N ARG A 37 -11.34 -13.25 6.38
CA ARG A 37 -10.21 -13.48 7.30
C ARG A 37 -9.33 -14.65 6.85
N THR A 38 -9.93 -15.72 6.36
CA THR A 38 -9.21 -16.89 5.84
C THR A 38 -8.38 -16.58 4.59
N ASP A 39 -8.83 -15.64 3.74
CA ASP A 39 -8.07 -15.24 2.55
C ASP A 39 -6.80 -14.48 2.98
N TRP A 40 -6.91 -13.64 4.02
CA TRP A 40 -5.80 -12.91 4.62
C TRP A 40 -4.77 -13.82 5.29
N GLU A 41 -5.24 -14.79 6.08
CA GLU A 41 -4.39 -15.77 6.75
C GLU A 41 -3.63 -16.61 5.72
N ALA A 42 -4.33 -17.14 4.72
CA ALA A 42 -3.70 -17.92 3.65
C ALA A 42 -2.65 -17.11 2.87
N ALA A 43 -2.89 -15.82 2.61
CA ALA A 43 -1.90 -14.95 1.98
C ALA A 43 -0.71 -14.65 2.89
N SER A 44 -0.95 -14.47 4.20
CA SER A 44 0.13 -14.28 5.17
C SER A 44 1.02 -15.52 5.25
N ASP A 45 0.44 -16.72 5.21
CA ASP A 45 1.18 -17.98 5.24
C ASP A 45 2.02 -18.18 3.99
N ARG A 46 1.48 -17.92 2.80
CA ARG A 46 2.28 -17.94 1.55
C ARG A 46 3.46 -16.96 1.59
N LEU A 47 3.26 -15.76 2.15
CA LEU A 47 4.35 -14.79 2.31
C LEU A 47 5.41 -15.26 3.33
N ARG A 48 5.01 -15.94 4.41
CA ARG A 48 5.95 -16.55 5.38
C ARG A 48 6.72 -17.71 4.76
N GLU A 49 6.06 -18.58 4.00
CA GLU A 49 6.69 -19.67 3.26
C GLU A 49 7.74 -19.16 2.27
N ARG A 50 7.49 -17.99 1.67
CA ARG A 50 8.43 -17.28 0.79
C ARG A 50 9.50 -16.47 1.53
N GLY A 51 9.48 -16.45 2.87
CA GLY A 51 10.43 -15.71 3.69
C GLY A 51 10.29 -14.18 3.61
N LEU A 52 9.12 -13.66 3.20
CA LEU A 52 8.84 -12.23 3.09
C LEU A 52 8.23 -11.64 4.38
N LEU A 53 7.62 -12.49 5.19
CA LEU A 53 7.16 -12.15 6.54
C LEU A 53 7.91 -12.95 7.60
N VAL A 54 8.09 -12.34 8.76
CA VAL A 54 8.61 -13.00 9.96
C VAL A 54 7.60 -14.07 10.42
N ALA A 55 8.10 -15.17 10.98
CA ALA A 55 7.27 -16.21 11.58
C ALA A 55 6.57 -15.70 12.85
N GLY A 56 5.33 -16.13 13.08
CA GLY A 56 4.51 -15.70 14.21
C GLY A 56 3.23 -15.00 13.79
N GLU A 57 2.41 -14.62 14.77
CA GLU A 57 1.09 -14.05 14.53
C GLU A 57 1.14 -12.59 14.07
N GLU A 58 2.13 -11.83 14.56
CA GLU A 58 2.31 -10.43 14.19
C GLU A 58 2.83 -10.28 12.75
N LEU A 59 2.34 -9.25 12.05
CA LEU A 59 2.81 -8.93 10.72
C LEU A 59 4.06 -8.05 10.78
N ALA A 60 5.20 -8.64 10.47
CA ALA A 60 6.45 -7.93 10.27
C ALA A 60 7.13 -8.44 9.00
N LEU A 61 7.66 -7.52 8.20
CA LEU A 61 8.47 -7.88 7.03
C LEU A 61 9.84 -8.42 7.48
N THR A 62 10.37 -9.38 6.74
CA THR A 62 11.80 -9.70 6.80
C THR A 62 12.59 -8.64 6.01
N ASP A 63 13.92 -8.74 6.01
CA ASP A 63 14.76 -7.94 5.12
C ASP A 63 14.41 -8.18 3.64
N ALA A 64 14.12 -9.43 3.26
CA ALA A 64 13.68 -9.78 1.91
C ALA A 64 12.30 -9.19 1.59
N GLY A 65 11.37 -9.21 2.55
CA GLY A 65 10.06 -8.56 2.40
C GLY A 65 10.18 -7.04 2.23
N THR A 66 11.08 -6.41 2.99
CA THR A 66 11.38 -4.98 2.90
C THR A 66 11.99 -4.62 1.56
N ALA A 67 12.96 -5.40 1.08
CA ALA A 67 13.56 -5.23 -0.24
C ALA A 67 12.52 -5.36 -1.35
N LEU A 68 11.68 -6.41 -1.31
CA LEU A 68 10.61 -6.59 -2.29
C LEU A 68 9.61 -5.42 -2.30
N ARG A 69 9.28 -4.86 -1.14
CA ARG A 69 8.45 -3.65 -1.06
C ARG A 69 9.14 -2.45 -1.68
N ALA A 70 10.43 -2.23 -1.43
CA ALA A 70 11.19 -1.15 -2.04
C ALA A 70 11.26 -1.29 -3.58
N GLU A 71 11.44 -2.50 -4.10
CA GLU A 71 11.41 -2.78 -5.54
C GLU A 71 10.04 -2.46 -6.17
N VAL A 72 8.95 -2.78 -5.46
CA VAL A 72 7.60 -2.42 -5.92
C VAL A 72 7.44 -0.90 -5.99
N GLU A 73 7.84 -0.15 -4.95
CA GLU A 73 7.75 1.31 -4.93
C GLU A 73 8.60 1.93 -6.06
N GLU A 74 9.84 1.48 -6.24
CA GLU A 74 10.72 1.97 -7.31
C GLU A 74 10.14 1.67 -8.70
N ALA A 75 9.56 0.48 -8.89
CA ALA A 75 8.89 0.14 -10.13
C ALA A 75 7.67 1.03 -10.37
N THR A 76 6.86 1.31 -9.35
CA THR A 76 5.73 2.23 -9.49
C THR A 76 6.18 3.65 -9.79
N ASP A 77 7.23 4.15 -9.13
CA ASP A 77 7.80 5.48 -9.39
C ASP A 77 8.24 5.62 -10.85
N ARG A 78 9.00 4.64 -11.35
CA ARG A 78 9.43 4.63 -12.77
C ARG A 78 8.26 4.63 -13.73
N MET A 79 7.21 3.85 -13.44
CA MET A 79 6.02 3.76 -14.29
C MET A 79 5.20 5.06 -14.27
N ASP A 80 5.12 5.75 -13.13
CA ASP A 80 4.34 6.98 -12.97
C ASP A 80 5.11 8.25 -13.35
N THR A 81 6.42 8.14 -13.64
CA THR A 81 7.27 9.31 -13.90
C THR A 81 6.85 10.15 -15.13
N ALA A 82 6.27 9.52 -16.16
CA ALA A 82 6.04 10.19 -17.45
C ALA A 82 5.09 11.42 -17.35
N PRO A 83 3.93 11.36 -16.68
CA PRO A 83 3.09 12.52 -16.41
C PRO A 83 3.82 13.68 -15.71
N TYR A 84 4.63 13.42 -14.68
CA TYR A 84 5.34 14.48 -13.96
C TYR A 84 6.43 15.13 -14.82
N ARG A 85 7.14 14.35 -15.65
CA ARG A 85 8.09 14.91 -16.62
C ARG A 85 7.41 15.82 -17.64
N HIS A 86 6.21 15.47 -18.08
CA HIS A 86 5.44 16.30 -19.01
C HIS A 86 5.03 17.65 -18.38
N LEU A 87 4.64 17.64 -17.10
CA LEU A 87 4.26 18.85 -16.37
C LEU A 87 5.45 19.77 -16.04
N GLY A 88 6.66 19.21 -15.88
CA GLY A 88 7.81 19.95 -15.39
C GLY A 88 7.64 20.42 -13.93
N ALA A 89 8.65 21.09 -13.38
CA ALA A 89 8.66 21.47 -11.97
C ALA A 89 7.49 22.38 -11.58
N GLU A 90 7.22 23.44 -12.36
CA GLU A 90 6.12 24.38 -12.10
C GLU A 90 4.75 23.71 -12.19
N GLY A 91 4.55 22.82 -13.17
CA GLY A 91 3.30 22.08 -13.31
C GLY A 91 3.07 21.09 -12.16
N VAL A 92 4.12 20.45 -11.66
CA VAL A 92 4.04 19.58 -10.47
C VAL A 92 3.76 20.37 -9.20
N GLU A 93 4.35 21.56 -9.05
CA GLU A 93 4.03 22.46 -7.93
C GLU A 93 2.56 22.87 -7.96
N ARG A 94 2.06 23.28 -9.14
CA ARG A 94 0.64 23.63 -9.31
C ARG A 94 -0.30 22.45 -9.06
N LEU A 95 0.03 21.26 -9.55
CA LEU A 95 -0.73 20.03 -9.28
C LEU A 95 -0.79 19.74 -7.78
N THR A 96 0.35 19.90 -7.08
CA THR A 96 0.46 19.68 -5.64
C THR A 96 -0.39 20.69 -4.86
N GLU A 97 -0.37 21.97 -5.24
CA GLU A 97 -1.21 23.01 -4.65
C GLU A 97 -2.70 22.68 -4.75
N LEU A 98 -3.16 22.33 -5.96
CA LEU A 98 -4.55 21.96 -6.23
C LEU A 98 -4.97 20.70 -5.45
N GLY A 99 -4.14 19.66 -5.51
CA GLY A 99 -4.39 18.41 -4.80
C GLY A 99 -4.48 18.60 -3.28
N ARG A 100 -3.61 19.44 -2.71
CA ARG A 100 -3.67 19.81 -1.28
C ARG A 100 -4.99 20.53 -0.96
N GLY A 101 -5.44 21.45 -1.80
CA GLY A 101 -6.72 22.14 -1.62
C GLY A 101 -7.91 21.18 -1.52
N PHE A 102 -8.00 20.20 -2.43
CA PHE A 102 -9.03 19.17 -2.37
C PHE A 102 -8.89 18.26 -1.15
N LEU A 103 -7.68 17.83 -0.83
CA LEU A 103 -7.40 16.99 0.33
C LEU A 103 -7.83 17.68 1.64
N PHE A 104 -7.45 18.94 1.85
CA PHE A 104 -7.81 19.69 3.04
C PHE A 104 -9.31 19.89 3.13
N THR A 105 -9.97 20.24 2.02
CA THR A 105 -11.43 20.41 1.99
C THR A 105 -12.13 19.11 2.38
N ALA A 106 -11.73 17.97 1.81
CA ALA A 106 -12.28 16.67 2.14
C ALA A 106 -12.03 16.30 3.62
N ALA A 107 -10.81 16.51 4.12
CA ALA A 107 -10.45 16.22 5.50
C ALA A 107 -11.25 17.07 6.51
N SER A 108 -11.37 18.38 6.29
CA SER A 108 -12.13 19.29 7.15
C SER A 108 -13.64 18.98 7.17
N ASN A 109 -14.15 18.28 6.16
CA ASN A 109 -15.54 17.82 6.08
C ASN A 109 -15.71 16.35 6.51
N GLY A 110 -14.70 15.73 7.12
CA GLY A 110 -14.81 14.39 7.70
C GLY A 110 -14.78 13.24 6.68
N ALA A 111 -14.21 13.44 5.49
CA ALA A 111 -14.17 12.41 4.45
C ALA A 111 -13.34 11.16 4.81
N PHE A 112 -12.43 11.26 5.79
CA PHE A 112 -11.54 10.17 6.18
C PHE A 112 -11.94 9.57 7.52
N PRO A 113 -12.43 8.31 7.56
CA PRO A 113 -12.76 7.64 8.81
C PRO A 113 -11.50 7.42 9.66
N SER A 114 -11.52 7.83 10.93
CA SER A 114 -10.43 7.56 11.89
C SER A 114 -10.17 6.07 12.08
N GLU A 115 -11.17 5.25 11.78
CA GLU A 115 -11.12 3.81 11.85
C GLU A 115 -10.36 3.14 10.70
N ALA A 116 -10.14 3.85 9.58
CA ALA A 116 -9.52 3.29 8.38
C ALA A 116 -7.98 3.24 8.47
N THR A 117 -7.37 4.13 9.24
CA THR A 117 -5.91 4.19 9.42
C THR A 117 -5.40 3.10 10.37
N GLY A 118 -4.27 2.47 10.04
CA GLY A 118 -3.65 1.44 10.87
C GLY A 118 -3.22 1.96 12.25
N ARG A 119 -3.48 1.16 13.28
CA ARG A 119 -2.71 1.09 14.53
C ARG A 119 -2.11 -0.29 14.61
#